data_AF-E2B655-F1
#
_entry.id   AF-E2B655-F1
#
_cell.length_a   1.000
_cell.length_b   1.000
_cell.length_c   1.000
_cell.angle_alpha   90.00
_cell.angle_beta   90.00
_cell.angle_gamma   90.00
#
_symmetry.space_group_name_H-M   'P 1'
#
loop_
_entity.id
_entity.type
_entity.pdbx_description
1 polymer ?
#
loop_
_entity_poly.entity_id
_entity_poly.type
_entity_poly.pdbx_seq_one_letter_code
_entity_poly.pdbx_strand_id
1 'polypeptide(L)'
;MAAVSERGYFHWIDWLVFAFMLLVSAAAGLWHFRRAQKSSTQDYLLGGKSLGLFPVSASLVASFISGVTILGTPAEIYNFGTQYWITIISIFFSGLVVATVYLPVFTTLRLSSVYEYLEIRFSRAVRILISFIFVFDVVLYQSIVVYVPALALNQVSGIDIHLIGTIVCTVCVFYTVLGGIRAVVWTDALQVGVMVAAVISVTALGTYHIGGVSEVWSRASELNRVQFLNFDPSPYTRHTVWTVLFGSWLYCTAYISVNQTMVQRYRSLESTRMSQCLKKLDMFHASAAGTPSCRNKCPCQLCWHSECKGLAIIFVHPEEEG
;
A
#
# COMPACT_ATOMS: atom_id res chain seq x y z
N MET A 1 -24.10 -26.86 25.80
CA MET A 1 -24.64 -25.59 25.27
C MET A 1 -24.07 -24.47 26.15
N ALA A 2 -22.90 -23.95 25.77
CA ALA A 2 -22.33 -22.78 26.44
C ALA A 2 -23.17 -21.56 26.07
N ALA A 3 -23.58 -20.79 27.07
CA ALA A 3 -24.42 -19.61 26.90
C ALA A 3 -23.76 -18.60 25.96
N VAL A 4 -24.40 -18.33 24.83
CA VAL A 4 -24.09 -17.19 23.95
C VAL A 4 -25.01 -16.05 24.37
N SER A 5 -24.55 -15.19 25.27
CA SER A 5 -25.14 -13.88 25.61
C SER A 5 -24.12 -13.19 26.54
N GLU A 6 -23.37 -12.18 26.14
CA GLU A 6 -23.83 -10.89 25.59
C GLU A 6 -23.11 -10.56 24.26
N ARG A 7 -23.85 -10.13 23.23
CA ARG A 7 -23.22 -9.35 22.16
C ARG A 7 -22.79 -8.03 22.80
N GLY A 8 -21.48 -7.81 22.96
CA GLY A 8 -20.96 -6.51 23.37
C GLY A 8 -21.32 -5.49 22.29
N TYR A 9 -22.44 -4.78 22.47
CA TYR A 9 -22.80 -3.67 21.61
C TYR A 9 -21.78 -2.55 21.79
N PHE A 10 -21.44 -1.85 20.71
CA PHE A 10 -20.62 -0.63 20.78
C PHE A 10 -21.11 0.28 21.91
N HIS A 11 -20.23 0.57 22.86
CA HIS A 11 -20.51 1.51 23.92
C HIS A 11 -20.54 2.93 23.33
N TRP A 12 -21.15 3.89 24.03
CA TRP A 12 -21.20 5.27 23.55
C TRP A 12 -19.80 5.88 23.34
N ILE A 13 -18.79 5.39 24.07
CA ILE A 13 -17.38 5.77 23.89
C ILE A 13 -16.86 5.30 22.52
N ASP A 14 -17.19 4.08 22.10
CA ASP A 14 -16.76 3.55 20.81
C ASP A 14 -17.38 4.35 19.66
N TRP A 15 -18.66 4.73 19.79
CA TRP A 15 -19.34 5.63 18.86
C TRP A 15 -18.70 7.02 18.81
N LEU A 16 -18.30 7.56 19.96
CA LEU A 16 -17.62 8.85 20.04
C LEU A 16 -16.26 8.80 19.35
N VAL A 17 -15.46 7.75 19.58
CA VAL A 17 -14.17 7.56 18.91
C VAL A 17 -14.35 7.40 17.40
N PHE A 18 -15.34 6.61 16.97
CA PHE A 18 -15.66 6.42 15.56
C PHE A 18 -16.08 7.73 14.88
N ALA A 19 -17.02 8.47 15.49
CA ALA A 19 -17.46 9.76 14.98
C ALA A 19 -16.33 10.80 14.96
N PHE A 20 -15.48 10.82 16.00
CA PHE A 20 -14.31 11.69 16.06
C PHE A 20 -13.33 11.41 14.92
N MET A 21 -13.07 10.14 14.61
CA MET A 21 -12.20 9.76 13.49
C MET A 21 -12.75 10.21 12.14
N LEU A 22 -14.06 10.05 11.90
CA LEU A 22 -14.70 10.56 10.69
C LEU A 22 -14.65 12.09 10.61
N LEU A 23 -14.86 12.78 11.73
CA LEU A 23 -14.78 14.23 11.82
C LEU A 23 -13.37 14.76 11.56
N VAL A 24 -12.33 14.11 12.08
CA VAL A 24 -10.94 14.47 11.83
C VAL A 24 -10.61 14.36 10.33
N SER A 25 -11.04 13.28 9.67
CA SER A 25 -10.85 13.10 8.23
C SER A 25 -11.62 14.14 7.41
N ALA A 26 -12.88 14.42 7.76
CA ALA A 26 -13.68 15.45 7.10
C ALA A 26 -13.10 16.86 7.30
N ALA A 27 -12.64 17.18 8.51
CA ALA A 27 -12.01 18.45 8.84
C ALA A 27 -10.68 18.64 8.10
N ALA A 28 -9.88 17.58 7.97
CA ALA A 28 -8.65 17.60 7.17
C ALA A 28 -8.95 17.89 5.69
N GLY A 29 -9.98 17.24 5.13
CA GLY A 29 -10.47 17.53 3.78
C GLY A 29 -10.87 18.98 3.59
N LEU A 30 -11.68 19.53 4.51
CA LEU A 30 -12.16 20.92 4.45
C LEU A 30 -11.03 21.94 4.65
N TRP A 31 -10.09 21.67 5.55
CA TRP A 31 -8.92 22.52 5.78
C TRP A 31 -8.04 22.63 4.54
N HIS A 32 -7.80 21.49 3.87
CA HIS A 32 -7.04 21.46 2.63
C HIS A 32 -7.80 22.04 1.45
N PHE A 33 -9.12 21.86 1.36
CA PHE A 33 -9.97 22.47 0.33
C PHE A 33 -9.86 23.99 0.30
N ARG A 34 -9.97 24.65 1.46
CA ARG A 34 -9.82 26.11 1.58
C ARG A 34 -8.46 26.62 1.10
N ARG A 35 -7.44 25.76 1.15
CA ARG A 35 -6.08 26.06 0.71
C ARG A 35 -5.87 25.72 -0.77
N ALA A 36 -6.60 24.74 -1.29
CA ALA A 36 -6.56 24.28 -2.69
C ALA A 36 -7.44 25.14 -3.63
N GLN A 37 -8.42 25.88 -3.11
CA GLN A 37 -9.30 26.76 -3.90
C GLN A 37 -8.55 27.89 -4.65
N LYS A 38 -7.25 28.07 -4.36
CA LYS A 38 -6.35 29.02 -5.03
C LYS A 38 -5.30 28.33 -5.92
N SER A 39 -5.47 27.05 -6.24
CA SER A 39 -4.39 26.18 -6.76
C SER A 39 -4.73 25.51 -8.09
N SER A 40 -3.70 25.06 -8.81
CA SER A 40 -3.82 24.41 -10.13
C SER A 40 -4.26 22.94 -10.04
N THR A 41 -4.73 22.34 -11.14
CA THR A 41 -5.06 20.90 -11.21
C THR A 41 -3.89 20.01 -10.76
N GLN A 42 -2.65 20.45 -11.03
CA GLN A 42 -1.44 19.77 -10.60
C GLN A 42 -1.28 19.77 -9.07
N ASP A 43 -1.70 20.84 -8.39
CA ASP A 43 -1.68 20.91 -6.92
C ASP A 43 -2.73 20.00 -6.29
N TYR A 44 -3.90 19.88 -6.93
CA TYR A 44 -4.96 18.96 -6.48
C TYR A 44 -4.56 17.50 -6.64
N LEU A 45 -3.98 17.11 -7.78
CA LEU A 45 -3.62 15.72 -8.10
C LEU A 45 -2.28 15.27 -7.52
N LEU A 46 -1.30 16.18 -7.35
CA LEU A 46 0.07 15.85 -6.92
C LEU A 46 0.50 16.57 -5.63
N GLY A 47 -0.39 17.31 -4.98
CA GLY A 47 -0.10 18.01 -3.72
C GLY A 47 1.00 19.07 -3.85
N GLY A 48 1.18 19.62 -5.05
CA GLY A 48 2.23 20.60 -5.38
C GLY A 48 3.66 20.04 -5.32
N LYS A 49 3.82 18.71 -5.27
CA LYS A 49 5.12 18.03 -5.10
C LYS A 49 5.91 18.53 -3.88
N SER A 50 5.22 18.98 -2.84
CA SER A 50 5.85 19.54 -1.63
C SER A 50 5.59 18.69 -0.39
N LEU A 51 5.14 17.44 -0.56
CA LEU A 51 4.87 16.56 0.57
C LEU A 51 6.19 16.01 1.13
N GLY A 52 6.28 16.00 2.46
CA GLY A 52 7.42 15.44 3.17
C GLY A 52 7.48 13.92 3.05
N LEU A 53 8.67 13.36 3.29
CA LEU A 53 8.90 11.91 3.24
C LEU A 53 8.01 11.14 4.21
N PHE A 54 7.90 11.61 5.45
CA PHE A 54 7.11 10.94 6.48
C PHE A 54 5.64 10.72 6.08
N PRO A 55 4.84 11.76 5.74
CA PRO A 55 3.44 11.57 5.41
C PRO A 55 3.25 10.74 4.13
N VAL A 56 4.14 10.88 3.13
CA VAL A 56 4.08 10.04 1.90
C VAL A 56 4.36 8.58 2.21
N SER A 57 5.42 8.28 2.97
CA SER A 57 5.75 6.91 3.39
C SER A 57 4.64 6.29 4.24
N ALA A 58 4.10 7.04 5.20
CA ALA A 58 2.98 6.57 6.01
C ALA A 58 1.74 6.29 5.14
N SER A 59 1.42 7.15 4.18
CA SER A 59 0.30 6.94 3.27
C SER A 59 0.48 5.77 2.29
N LEU A 60 1.72 5.50 1.85
CA LEU A 60 2.05 4.28 1.11
C LEU A 60 1.82 3.01 1.95
N VAL A 61 2.26 3.04 3.21
CA VAL A 61 2.01 1.95 4.17
C VAL A 61 0.51 1.79 4.43
N ALA A 62 -0.23 2.88 4.62
CA ALA A 62 -1.68 2.88 4.82
C ALA A 62 -2.42 2.20 3.67
N SER A 63 -2.00 2.52 2.45
CA SER A 63 -2.63 2.00 1.24
C SER A 63 -2.39 0.50 1.07
N PHE A 64 -1.23 0.02 1.54
CA PHE A 64 -0.90 -1.39 1.53
C PHE A 64 -1.58 -2.16 2.68
N ILE A 65 -1.62 -1.56 3.87
CA ILE A 65 -2.28 -2.09 5.07
C ILE A 65 -3.75 -1.65 5.04
N SER A 66 -4.53 -2.30 4.18
CA SER A 66 -5.98 -2.09 4.10
C SER A 66 -6.73 -2.73 5.27
N GLY A 67 -8.00 -2.36 5.47
CA GLY A 67 -8.89 -3.04 6.42
C GLY A 67 -9.05 -4.54 6.11
N VAL A 68 -8.96 -4.92 4.81
CA VAL A 68 -8.95 -6.32 4.38
C VAL A 68 -7.71 -7.04 4.89
N THR A 69 -6.54 -6.39 4.86
CA THR A 69 -5.30 -6.97 5.37
C THR A 69 -5.34 -7.14 6.88
N ILE A 70 -5.86 -6.15 7.62
CA ILE A 70 -5.92 -6.17 9.08
C ILE A 70 -6.84 -7.28 9.60
N LEU A 71 -7.95 -7.56 8.93
CA LEU A 71 -8.87 -8.63 9.33
C LEU A 71 -8.55 -9.98 8.68
N GLY A 72 -8.13 -9.95 7.41
CA GLY A 72 -7.88 -11.15 6.60
C GLY A 72 -6.63 -11.90 7.01
N THR A 73 -5.50 -11.21 7.25
CA THR A 73 -4.23 -11.89 7.58
C THR A 73 -4.29 -12.65 8.91
N PRO A 74 -4.83 -12.08 10.01
CA PRO A 74 -5.01 -12.85 11.25
C PRO A 74 -5.98 -14.02 11.08
N ALA A 75 -7.07 -13.84 10.32
CA ALA A 75 -8.02 -14.92 10.05
C ALA A 75 -7.38 -16.06 9.24
N GLU A 76 -6.52 -15.73 8.28
CA GLU A 76 -5.74 -16.69 7.50
C GLU A 76 -4.82 -17.52 8.40
N ILE A 77 -4.04 -16.84 9.25
CA ILE A 77 -3.11 -17.50 10.17
C ILE A 77 -3.85 -18.35 11.21
N TYR A 78 -4.97 -17.86 11.72
CA TYR A 78 -5.81 -18.59 12.67
C TYR A 78 -6.38 -19.88 12.07
N ASN A 79 -6.88 -19.82 10.84
CA ASN A 79 -7.55 -20.95 10.18
C ASN A 79 -6.62 -21.92 9.46
N PHE A 80 -5.43 -21.48 9.04
CA PHE A 80 -4.54 -22.27 8.16
C PHE A 80 -3.09 -22.37 8.64
N GLY A 81 -2.70 -21.61 9.67
CA GLY A 81 -1.39 -21.73 10.32
C GLY A 81 -0.39 -20.65 9.94
N THR A 82 0.81 -20.74 10.52
CA THR A 82 1.80 -19.65 10.51
C THR A 82 2.52 -19.45 9.18
N GLN A 83 2.41 -20.37 8.21
CA GLN A 83 3.14 -20.40 6.93
C GLN A 83 3.13 -19.07 6.16
N TYR A 84 2.05 -18.29 6.29
CA TYR A 84 1.90 -17.00 5.63
C TYR A 84 2.94 -15.94 6.04
N TRP A 85 3.67 -16.13 7.15
CA TRP A 85 4.71 -15.21 7.63
C TRP A 85 5.80 -14.90 6.58
N ILE A 86 6.03 -15.82 5.64
CA ILE A 86 7.02 -15.69 4.55
C ILE A 86 6.73 -14.47 3.66
N THR A 87 5.47 -14.01 3.59
CA THR A 87 5.10 -12.77 2.88
C THR A 87 5.93 -11.56 3.33
N ILE A 88 6.42 -11.51 4.58
CA ILE A 88 7.30 -10.44 5.06
C ILE A 88 8.60 -10.39 4.24
N ILE A 89 9.19 -11.56 3.97
CA ILE A 89 10.41 -11.69 3.16
C ILE A 89 10.12 -11.26 1.72
N SER A 90 8.97 -11.66 1.16
CA SER A 90 8.55 -11.25 -0.18
C SER A 90 8.39 -9.73 -0.31
N ILE A 91 7.76 -9.07 0.67
CA ILE A 91 7.57 -7.62 0.68
C ILE A 91 8.92 -6.90 0.70
N PHE A 92 9.90 -7.41 1.46
CA PHE A 92 11.26 -6.86 1.47
C PHE A 92 11.89 -6.89 0.07
N PHE A 93 11.84 -8.04 -0.62
CA PHE A 93 12.34 -8.16 -2.00
C PHE A 93 11.57 -7.28 -2.99
N SER A 94 10.25 -7.16 -2.84
CA SER A 94 9.44 -6.25 -3.66
C SER A 94 9.89 -4.80 -3.48
N GLY A 95 10.12 -4.37 -2.23
CA GLY A 95 10.61 -3.04 -1.92
C GLY A 95 11.94 -2.74 -2.59
N LEU A 96 12.87 -3.69 -2.59
CA LEU A 96 14.16 -3.54 -3.26
C LEU A 96 13.99 -3.36 -4.77
N VAL A 97 13.19 -4.21 -5.43
CA VAL A 97 12.92 -4.12 -6.87
C VAL A 97 12.24 -2.80 -7.23
N VAL A 98 11.24 -2.36 -6.46
CA VAL A 98 10.55 -1.09 -6.70
C VAL A 98 11.51 0.09 -6.58
N ALA A 99 12.32 0.11 -5.52
CA ALA A 99 13.23 1.23 -5.26
C ALA A 99 14.35 1.35 -6.29
N THR A 100 14.83 0.21 -6.82
CA THR A 100 15.97 0.14 -7.75
C THR A 100 15.58 0.18 -9.21
N VAL A 101 14.45 -0.42 -9.59
CA VAL A 101 14.05 -0.57 -11.00
C VAL A 101 12.94 0.43 -11.36
N TYR A 102 11.82 0.40 -10.65
CA TYR A 102 10.63 1.14 -11.06
C TYR A 102 10.68 2.63 -10.69
N LEU A 103 11.15 2.95 -9.49
CA LEU A 103 11.17 4.32 -8.99
C LEU A 103 12.07 5.25 -9.83
N PRO A 104 13.28 4.85 -10.27
CA PRO A 104 14.10 5.66 -11.18
C PRO A 104 13.40 5.97 -12.51
N VAL A 105 12.65 5.01 -13.07
CA VAL A 105 11.94 5.18 -14.35
C VAL A 105 10.86 6.25 -14.23
N PHE A 106 9.96 6.13 -13.24
CA PHE A 106 8.87 7.09 -13.06
C PHE A 106 9.34 8.48 -12.62
N THR A 107 10.45 8.57 -11.90
CA THR A 107 11.01 9.86 -11.49
C THR A 107 11.73 10.57 -12.63
N THR A 108 12.46 9.83 -13.48
CA THR A 108 13.20 10.38 -14.63
C THR A 108 12.27 10.86 -15.74
N LEU A 109 11.28 10.03 -16.13
CA LEU A 109 10.36 10.35 -17.23
C LEU A 109 9.33 11.43 -16.88
N ARG A 110 9.24 11.81 -15.59
CA ARG A 110 8.33 12.83 -15.06
C ARG A 110 6.83 12.61 -15.38
N LEU A 111 6.45 11.39 -15.73
CA LEU A 111 5.07 11.02 -16.07
C LEU A 111 4.13 11.19 -14.88
N SER A 112 2.87 11.51 -15.16
CA SER A 112 1.83 11.67 -14.13
C SER A 112 1.00 10.39 -13.95
N SER A 113 1.04 9.51 -14.95
CA SER A 113 0.36 8.22 -14.90
C SER A 113 1.25 7.07 -15.38
N VAL A 114 1.06 5.89 -14.79
CA VAL A 114 1.68 4.65 -15.25
C VAL A 114 1.25 4.31 -16.67
N TYR A 115 0.02 4.65 -17.06
CA TYR A 115 -0.50 4.34 -18.39
C TYR A 115 0.08 5.26 -19.48
N GLU A 116 0.58 6.44 -19.10
CA GLU A 116 1.31 7.33 -19.99
C GLU A 116 2.65 6.69 -20.41
N TYR A 117 3.29 5.94 -19.52
CA TYR A 117 4.49 5.17 -19.85
C TYR A 117 4.19 4.11 -20.91
N LEU A 118 3.03 3.43 -20.79
CA LEU A 118 2.61 2.40 -21.74
C LEU A 118 2.27 2.98 -23.13
N GLU A 119 1.80 4.23 -23.20
CA GLU A 119 1.61 4.90 -24.49
C GLU A 119 2.95 5.19 -25.18
N ILE A 120 3.93 5.72 -24.43
CA ILE A 120 5.26 6.02 -24.96
C ILE A 120 5.97 4.74 -25.41
N ARG A 121 5.74 3.62 -24.70
CA ARG A 121 6.40 2.35 -24.98
C ARG A 121 5.72 1.51 -26.07
N PHE A 122 4.40 1.56 -26.13
CA PHE A 122 3.62 0.73 -27.04
C PHE A 122 2.78 1.62 -27.95
N SER A 123 1.56 1.96 -27.51
CA SER A 123 0.67 2.80 -28.30
C SER A 123 -0.45 3.37 -27.45
N ARG A 124 -1.15 4.38 -27.98
CA ARG A 124 -2.31 5.00 -27.34
C ARG A 124 -3.45 4.01 -27.08
N ALA A 125 -3.63 3.02 -27.96
CA ALA A 125 -4.65 1.99 -27.80
C ALA A 125 -4.41 1.16 -26.53
N VAL A 126 -3.15 0.77 -26.27
CA VAL A 126 -2.75 0.04 -25.06
C VAL A 126 -3.01 0.86 -23.80
N ARG A 127 -2.68 2.16 -23.82
CA ARG A 127 -2.98 3.08 -22.70
C ARG A 127 -4.46 3.10 -22.37
N ILE A 128 -5.33 3.26 -23.37
CA ILE A 128 -6.78 3.34 -23.15
C ILE A 128 -7.32 2.02 -22.59
N LEU A 129 -6.94 0.89 -23.19
CA LEU A 129 -7.36 -0.44 -22.75
C LEU A 129 -6.98 -0.70 -21.29
N ILE A 130 -5.71 -0.47 -20.93
CA ILE A 130 -5.22 -0.76 -19.58
C ILE A 130 -5.79 0.24 -18.56
N SER A 131 -5.97 1.51 -18.94
CA SER A 131 -6.64 2.49 -18.07
C SER A 131 -8.08 2.07 -17.77
N PHE A 132 -8.80 1.55 -18.77
CA PHE A 132 -10.17 1.05 -18.59
C PHE A 132 -10.22 -0.17 -17.67
N ILE A 133 -9.35 -1.17 -17.92
CA ILE A 133 -9.23 -2.37 -17.07
C ILE A 133 -8.93 -1.98 -15.63
N PHE A 134 -8.01 -1.03 -15.41
CA PHE A 134 -7.67 -0.55 -14.09
C PHE A 134 -8.84 0.14 -13.38
N VAL A 135 -9.56 1.04 -14.06
CA VAL A 135 -10.73 1.70 -13.46
C VAL A 135 -11.78 0.65 -13.06
N PHE A 136 -12.02 -0.34 -13.91
CA PHE A 136 -12.94 -1.43 -13.62
C PHE A 136 -12.49 -2.26 -12.41
N ASP A 137 -11.22 -2.67 -12.38
CA ASP A 137 -10.61 -3.40 -11.26
C ASP A 137 -10.73 -2.63 -9.93
N VAL A 138 -10.40 -1.33 -9.94
CA VAL A 138 -10.49 -0.48 -8.75
C VAL A 138 -11.92 -0.33 -8.26
N VAL A 139 -12.92 -0.20 -9.13
CA VAL A 139 -14.34 -0.12 -8.72
C VAL A 139 -14.78 -1.40 -8.01
N LEU A 140 -14.39 -2.57 -8.54
CA LEU A 140 -14.72 -3.86 -7.92
C LEU A 140 -13.99 -4.04 -6.60
N TYR A 141 -12.68 -3.79 -6.58
CA TYR A 141 -11.86 -3.95 -5.37
C TYR A 141 -12.29 -2.99 -4.26
N GLN A 142 -12.56 -1.72 -4.59
CA GLN A 142 -12.95 -0.72 -3.60
C GLN A 142 -14.28 -1.05 -2.93
N SER A 143 -15.19 -1.73 -3.65
CA SER A 143 -16.43 -2.24 -3.07
C SER A 143 -16.17 -3.26 -1.95
N ILE A 144 -15.20 -4.15 -2.13
CA ILE A 144 -14.77 -5.12 -1.10
C ILE A 144 -14.11 -4.41 0.08
N VAL A 145 -13.25 -3.42 -0.19
CA VAL A 145 -12.54 -2.65 0.83
C VAL A 145 -13.50 -1.92 1.78
N VAL A 146 -14.64 -1.41 1.28
CA VAL A 146 -15.68 -0.80 2.13
C VAL A 146 -16.51 -1.86 2.84
N TYR A 147 -16.82 -2.97 2.16
CA TYR A 147 -17.68 -4.03 2.70
C TYR A 147 -17.10 -4.71 3.95
N VAL A 148 -15.81 -5.07 3.93
CA VAL A 148 -15.17 -5.82 5.02
C VAL A 148 -15.25 -5.11 6.39
N PRO A 149 -14.85 -3.83 6.53
CA PRO A 149 -15.01 -3.11 7.80
C PRO A 149 -16.48 -2.81 8.15
N ALA A 150 -17.35 -2.61 7.15
CA ALA A 150 -18.79 -2.44 7.39
C ALA A 150 -19.41 -3.71 7.98
N LEU A 151 -18.99 -4.90 7.51
CA LEU A 151 -19.38 -6.19 8.06
C LEU A 151 -18.89 -6.33 9.50
N ALA A 152 -17.62 -6.00 9.78
CA ALA A 152 -17.10 -6.02 11.14
C ALA A 152 -17.90 -5.12 12.10
N LEU A 153 -18.23 -3.89 11.67
CA LEU A 153 -19.03 -2.96 12.45
C LEU A 153 -20.48 -3.44 12.62
N ASN A 154 -21.08 -4.06 11.60
CA ASN A 154 -22.40 -4.68 11.69
C ASN A 154 -22.45 -5.78 12.77
N GLN A 155 -21.41 -6.62 12.89
CA GLN A 155 -21.37 -7.71 13.88
C GLN A 155 -21.37 -7.19 15.33
N VAL A 156 -20.77 -6.02 15.59
CA VAL A 156 -20.64 -5.45 16.94
C VAL A 156 -21.69 -4.38 17.26
N SER A 157 -22.32 -3.76 16.25
CA SER A 157 -23.35 -2.73 16.45
C SER A 157 -24.76 -3.22 16.17
N GLY A 158 -24.93 -4.25 15.34
CA GLY A 158 -26.23 -4.68 14.81
C GLY A 158 -26.84 -3.73 13.77
N ILE A 159 -26.16 -2.63 13.40
CA ILE A 159 -26.65 -1.69 12.38
C ILE A 159 -26.53 -2.32 10.99
N ASP A 160 -27.53 -2.11 10.15
CA ASP A 160 -27.53 -2.57 8.76
C ASP A 160 -26.24 -2.21 8.01
N ILE A 161 -25.69 -3.19 7.31
CA ILE A 161 -24.41 -3.07 6.60
C ILE A 161 -24.46 -2.05 5.46
N HIS A 162 -25.61 -1.91 4.79
CA HIS A 162 -25.78 -0.94 3.72
C HIS A 162 -25.79 0.48 4.28
N LEU A 163 -26.45 0.71 5.42
CA LEU A 163 -26.43 2.01 6.09
C LEU A 163 -25.01 2.41 6.54
N ILE A 164 -24.27 1.49 7.17
CA ILE A 164 -22.86 1.73 7.56
C ILE A 164 -22.04 2.08 6.32
N GLY A 165 -22.13 1.26 5.27
CA GLY A 165 -21.41 1.44 4.02
C GLY A 165 -21.71 2.79 3.37
N THR A 166 -22.98 3.19 3.29
CA THR A 166 -23.38 4.50 2.74
C THR A 166 -22.78 5.65 3.53
N ILE A 167 -22.86 5.64 4.87
CA ILE A 167 -22.31 6.72 5.71
C ILE A 167 -20.80 6.85 5.51
N VAL A 168 -20.07 5.73 5.58
CA VAL A 168 -18.61 5.72 5.43
C VAL A 168 -18.21 6.17 4.02
N CYS A 169 -18.89 5.68 2.98
CA CYS A 169 -18.65 6.11 1.60
C CYS A 169 -18.92 7.60 1.40
N THR A 170 -20.04 8.12 1.90
CA THR A 170 -20.38 9.54 1.77
C THR A 170 -19.33 10.43 2.42
N VAL A 171 -18.91 10.11 3.65
CA VAL A 171 -17.83 10.85 4.33
C VAL A 171 -16.52 10.74 3.56
N CYS A 172 -16.18 9.55 3.08
CA CYS A 172 -14.96 9.28 2.32
C CYS A 172 -14.88 10.07 1.01
N VAL A 173 -15.95 10.01 0.21
CA VAL A 173 -16.07 10.78 -1.03
C VAL A 173 -16.02 12.27 -0.73
N PHE A 174 -16.72 12.73 0.31
CA PHE A 174 -16.74 14.15 0.67
C PHE A 174 -15.35 14.69 0.99
N TYR A 175 -14.60 14.06 1.89
CA TYR A 175 -13.27 14.59 2.25
C TYR A 175 -12.25 14.41 1.12
N THR A 176 -12.39 13.36 0.29
CA THR A 176 -11.47 13.08 -0.82
C THR A 176 -11.65 14.10 -1.95
N VAL A 177 -12.90 14.37 -2.36
CA VAL A 177 -13.22 15.33 -3.42
C VAL A 177 -12.83 16.75 -3.02
N LEU A 178 -13.03 17.12 -1.76
CA LEU A 178 -12.68 18.45 -1.27
C LEU A 178 -11.16 18.61 -1.03
N GLY A 179 -10.53 17.60 -0.45
CA GLY A 179 -9.16 17.72 0.05
C GLY A 179 -8.05 17.43 -0.98
N GLY A 180 -8.35 16.67 -2.04
CA GLY A 180 -7.36 16.21 -3.01
C GLY A 180 -6.29 15.29 -2.39
N ILE A 181 -5.22 14.99 -3.15
CA ILE A 181 -4.20 14.02 -2.70
C ILE A 181 -3.49 14.45 -1.41
N ARG A 182 -3.39 15.76 -1.16
CA ARG A 182 -2.75 16.29 0.05
C ARG A 182 -3.51 15.92 1.30
N ALA A 183 -4.84 16.06 1.29
CA ALA A 183 -5.65 15.65 2.44
C ALA A 183 -5.57 14.14 2.65
N VAL A 184 -5.71 13.36 1.58
CA VAL A 184 -5.63 11.89 1.63
C VAL A 184 -4.33 11.42 2.28
N VAL A 185 -3.20 11.97 1.85
CA VAL A 185 -1.88 11.56 2.40
C VAL A 185 -1.76 11.89 3.90
N TRP A 186 -2.29 13.02 4.35
CA TRP A 186 -2.26 13.38 5.78
C TRP A 186 -3.24 12.56 6.62
N THR A 187 -4.45 12.31 6.13
CA THR A 187 -5.42 11.45 6.81
C THR A 187 -4.91 10.01 6.91
N ASP A 188 -4.31 9.49 5.84
CA ASP A 188 -3.70 8.17 5.83
C ASP A 188 -2.57 8.05 6.85
N ALA A 189 -1.73 9.09 6.99
CA ALA A 189 -0.63 9.09 7.93
C ALA A 189 -1.10 9.00 9.39
N LEU A 190 -2.18 9.71 9.74
CA LEU A 190 -2.82 9.60 11.05
C LEU A 190 -3.47 8.21 11.24
N GLN A 191 -4.14 7.71 10.20
CA GLN A 191 -4.83 6.43 10.24
C GLN A 191 -3.88 5.25 10.48
N VAL A 192 -2.69 5.25 9.87
CA VAL A 192 -1.67 4.20 10.12
C VAL A 192 -1.26 4.13 11.58
N GLY A 193 -1.09 5.28 12.24
CA GLY A 193 -0.78 5.32 13.67
C GLY A 193 -1.85 4.59 14.49
N VAL A 194 -3.12 4.85 14.20
CA VAL A 194 -4.24 4.18 14.89
C VAL A 194 -4.31 2.70 14.54
N MET A 195 -4.12 2.31 13.27
CA MET A 195 -4.13 0.90 12.87
C MET A 195 -3.05 0.09 13.60
N VAL A 196 -1.83 0.63 13.69
CA VAL A 196 -0.72 -0.01 14.41
C VAL A 196 -1.04 -0.10 15.91
N ALA A 197 -1.52 0.97 16.53
CA ALA A 197 -1.91 0.97 17.93
C ALA A 197 -3.02 -0.05 18.23
N ALA A 198 -4.02 -0.16 17.34
CA ALA A 198 -5.11 -1.13 17.46
C ALA A 198 -4.59 -2.57 17.40
N VAL A 199 -3.76 -2.90 16.41
CA VAL A 199 -3.19 -4.26 16.27
C VAL A 199 -2.33 -4.63 17.47
N ILE A 200 -1.48 -3.72 17.96
CA ILE A 200 -0.65 -3.96 19.16
C ILE A 200 -1.55 -4.18 20.38
N SER A 201 -2.55 -3.31 20.59
CA SER A 201 -3.42 -3.37 21.76
C SER A 201 -4.24 -4.65 21.79
N VAL A 202 -4.87 -5.02 20.67
CA VAL A 202 -5.67 -6.25 20.55
C VAL A 202 -4.79 -7.49 20.75
N THR A 203 -3.59 -7.51 20.16
CA THR A 203 -2.67 -8.64 20.32
C THR A 203 -2.19 -8.78 21.76
N ALA A 204 -1.83 -7.67 22.41
CA ALA A 204 -1.35 -7.67 23.80
C ALA A 204 -2.45 -8.10 24.78
N LEU A 205 -3.65 -7.51 24.68
CA LEU A 205 -4.80 -7.84 25.53
C LEU A 205 -5.26 -9.28 25.30
N GLY A 206 -5.38 -9.71 24.05
CA GLY A 206 -5.75 -11.08 23.70
C GLY A 206 -4.76 -12.10 24.27
N THR A 207 -3.46 -11.83 24.16
CA THR A 207 -2.41 -12.68 24.72
C THR A 207 -2.46 -12.71 26.25
N TYR A 208 -2.68 -11.55 26.89
CA TYR A 208 -2.82 -11.46 28.35
C TYR A 208 -4.01 -12.28 28.87
N HIS A 209 -5.19 -12.14 28.25
CA HIS A 209 -6.41 -12.84 28.66
C HIS A 209 -6.34 -14.36 28.50
N ILE A 210 -5.58 -14.85 27.53
CA ILE A 210 -5.41 -16.29 27.30
C ILE A 210 -4.46 -16.92 28.35
N GLY A 211 -3.61 -16.13 29.01
CA GLY A 211 -2.61 -16.63 29.97
C GLY A 211 -1.15 -16.42 29.55
N GLY A 212 -0.91 -15.59 28.54
CA GLY A 212 0.43 -15.22 28.06
C GLY A 212 0.84 -15.90 26.75
N VAL A 213 2.01 -15.51 26.24
CA VAL A 213 2.53 -15.97 24.94
C VAL A 213 2.75 -17.49 24.91
N SER A 214 3.16 -18.07 26.04
CA SER A 214 3.39 -19.52 26.14
C SER A 214 2.11 -20.33 25.90
N GLU A 215 0.98 -19.88 26.45
CA GLU A 215 -0.31 -20.56 26.28
C GLU A 215 -0.82 -20.43 24.84
N VAL A 216 -0.67 -19.22 24.25
CA VAL A 216 -0.99 -18.99 22.83
C VAL A 216 -0.19 -19.95 21.94
N TRP A 217 1.10 -20.13 22.21
CA TRP A 217 1.95 -21.03 21.45
C TRP A 217 1.60 -22.51 21.66
N SER A 218 1.31 -22.93 22.90
CA SER A 218 0.88 -24.31 23.19
C SER A 218 -0.37 -24.67 22.41
N ARG A 219 -1.40 -23.81 22.47
CA ARG A 219 -2.66 -24.03 21.74
C ARG A 219 -2.46 -24.03 20.23
N ALA A 220 -1.63 -23.12 19.71
CA ALA A 220 -1.31 -23.11 18.29
C ALA A 220 -0.61 -24.41 17.87
N SER A 221 0.28 -24.95 18.70
CA SER A 221 0.97 -26.22 18.46
C SER A 221 0.01 -27.41 18.51
N GLU A 222 -0.88 -27.47 19.50
CA GLU A 222 -1.90 -28.53 19.65
C GLU A 222 -2.85 -28.57 18.45
N LEU A 223 -3.21 -27.40 17.92
CA LEU A 223 -4.07 -27.27 16.73
C LEU A 223 -3.31 -27.44 15.40
N ASN A 224 -2.04 -27.86 15.44
CA ASN A 224 -1.17 -28.00 14.27
C ASN A 224 -1.11 -26.72 13.40
N ARG A 225 -1.14 -25.55 14.04
CA ARG A 225 -1.07 -24.24 13.36
C ARG A 225 0.36 -23.71 13.26
N VAL A 226 1.30 -24.28 14.01
CA VAL A 226 2.70 -23.88 13.98
C VAL A 226 3.43 -24.65 12.89
N GLN A 227 3.46 -24.09 11.68
CA GLN A 227 4.26 -24.60 10.58
C GLN A 227 4.92 -23.44 9.86
N PHE A 228 6.20 -23.20 10.14
CA PHE A 228 6.91 -22.06 9.55
C PHE A 228 7.33 -22.32 8.11
N LEU A 229 7.84 -23.51 7.82
CA LEU A 229 8.40 -23.84 6.52
C LEU A 229 7.73 -25.09 5.97
N ASN A 230 7.14 -24.96 4.80
CA ASN A 230 6.61 -26.06 4.01
C ASN A 230 7.22 -26.00 2.61
N PHE A 231 8.15 -26.91 2.30
CA PHE A 231 8.88 -26.93 1.03
C PHE A 231 8.25 -27.82 -0.04
N ASP A 232 7.01 -28.28 0.18
CA ASP A 232 6.25 -29.00 -0.83
C ASP A 232 6.18 -28.19 -2.14
N PRO A 233 6.64 -28.74 -3.28
CA PRO A 233 6.59 -28.05 -4.57
C PRO A 233 5.20 -28.06 -5.20
N SER A 234 4.22 -28.77 -4.63
CA SER A 234 2.87 -28.87 -5.18
C SER A 234 2.18 -27.50 -5.27
N PRO A 235 1.69 -27.10 -6.46
CA PRO A 235 0.93 -25.86 -6.62
C PRO A 235 -0.50 -25.93 -6.04
N TYR A 236 -0.96 -27.13 -5.67
CA TYR A 236 -2.28 -27.34 -5.07
C TYR A 236 -2.29 -27.09 -3.55
N THR A 237 -1.11 -27.03 -2.93
CA THR A 237 -0.97 -26.78 -1.50
C THR A 237 -1.16 -25.29 -1.23
N ARG A 238 -2.11 -24.96 -0.33
CA ARG A 238 -2.55 -23.58 -0.05
C ARG A 238 -1.39 -22.62 0.17
N HIS A 239 -0.49 -22.96 1.11
CA HIS A 239 0.73 -22.22 1.39
C HIS A 239 1.94 -23.14 1.45
N THR A 240 2.91 -22.83 0.61
CA THR A 240 4.25 -23.40 0.63
C THR A 240 5.23 -22.24 0.61
N VAL A 241 6.49 -22.50 0.97
CA VAL A 241 7.55 -21.50 0.87
C VAL A 241 7.58 -20.92 -0.54
N TRP A 242 7.40 -21.77 -1.56
CA TRP A 242 7.43 -21.36 -2.96
C TRP A 242 6.22 -20.50 -3.35
N THR A 243 4.99 -20.94 -3.03
CA THR A 243 3.78 -20.22 -3.42
C THR A 243 3.68 -18.88 -2.69
N VAL A 244 4.02 -18.84 -1.40
CA VAL A 244 3.99 -17.59 -0.63
C VAL A 244 5.15 -16.67 -1.04
N LEU A 245 6.38 -17.18 -1.16
CA LEU A 245 7.54 -16.34 -1.49
C LEU A 245 7.38 -15.70 -2.86
N PHE A 246 7.21 -16.50 -3.92
CA PHE A 246 7.11 -15.99 -5.28
C PHE A 246 5.77 -15.33 -5.57
N GLY A 247 4.66 -15.93 -5.11
CA GLY A 247 3.32 -15.38 -5.31
C GLY A 247 3.18 -14.02 -4.63
N SER A 248 3.56 -13.89 -3.36
CA SER A 248 3.51 -12.61 -2.65
C SER A 248 4.52 -11.62 -3.23
N TRP A 249 5.71 -12.06 -3.65
CA TRP A 249 6.72 -11.15 -4.22
C TRP A 249 6.25 -10.55 -5.55
N LEU A 250 5.70 -11.36 -6.45
CA LEU A 250 5.15 -10.88 -7.71
C LEU A 250 3.93 -9.97 -7.47
N TYR A 251 3.01 -10.40 -6.61
CA TYR A 251 1.82 -9.62 -6.26
C TYR A 251 2.17 -8.26 -5.65
N CYS A 252 3.02 -8.25 -4.62
CA CYS A 252 3.42 -7.02 -3.94
C CYS A 252 4.23 -6.12 -4.88
N THR A 253 5.09 -6.69 -5.72
CA THR A 253 5.84 -5.91 -6.71
C THR A 253 4.87 -5.25 -7.68
N ALA A 254 3.95 -6.00 -8.29
CA ALA A 254 2.97 -5.44 -9.23
C ALA A 254 2.08 -4.37 -8.57
N TYR A 255 1.61 -4.62 -7.35
CA TYR A 255 0.76 -3.67 -6.64
C TYR A 255 1.51 -2.39 -6.25
N ILE A 256 2.76 -2.49 -5.79
CA ILE A 256 3.52 -1.33 -5.33
C ILE A 256 4.15 -0.56 -6.51
N SER A 257 4.54 -1.27 -7.57
CA SER A 257 5.32 -0.69 -8.68
C SER A 257 4.49 0.02 -9.74
N VAL A 258 3.36 -0.58 -10.17
CA VAL A 258 2.60 -0.15 -11.35
C VAL A 258 1.16 0.25 -11.03
N ASN A 259 0.73 0.15 -9.77
CA ASN A 259 -0.58 0.68 -9.38
C ASN A 259 -0.53 2.21 -9.38
N GLN A 260 -1.46 2.84 -10.11
CA GLN A 260 -1.55 4.30 -10.24
C GLN A 260 -1.64 5.00 -8.88
N THR A 261 -2.35 4.40 -7.91
CA THR A 261 -2.55 4.92 -6.55
C THR A 261 -1.23 5.00 -5.75
N MET A 262 -0.28 4.10 -6.02
CA MET A 262 1.06 4.13 -5.44
C MET A 262 1.98 5.10 -6.17
N VAL A 263 1.98 5.05 -7.50
CA VAL A 263 2.84 5.91 -8.33
C VAL A 263 2.53 7.40 -8.16
N GLN A 264 1.25 7.75 -8.00
CA GLN A 264 0.83 9.12 -7.72
C GLN A 264 1.41 9.66 -6.40
N ARG A 265 1.55 8.81 -5.38
CA ARG A 265 2.17 9.20 -4.10
C ARG A 265 3.68 9.40 -4.23
N TYR A 266 4.38 8.57 -5.00
CA TYR A 266 5.80 8.79 -5.30
C TYR A 266 6.04 10.15 -5.97
N ARG A 267 5.14 10.56 -6.86
CA ARG A 267 5.23 11.84 -7.58
C ARG A 267 4.87 13.06 -6.72
N SER A 268 4.16 12.86 -5.63
CA SER A 268 3.78 13.93 -4.70
C SER A 268 4.91 14.30 -3.72
N LEU A 269 5.97 13.48 -3.66
CA LEU A 269 7.16 13.73 -2.85
C LEU A 269 8.00 14.88 -3.42
N GLU A 270 8.63 15.64 -2.53
CA GLU A 270 9.58 16.69 -2.88
C GLU A 270 10.75 16.17 -3.73
N SER A 271 10.93 16.74 -4.93
CA SER A 271 11.92 16.32 -5.94
C SER A 271 13.34 16.22 -5.38
N THR A 272 13.74 17.17 -4.52
CA THR A 272 15.08 17.21 -3.91
C THR A 272 15.32 16.00 -3.02
N ARG A 273 14.32 15.59 -2.23
CA ARG A 273 14.41 14.46 -1.30
C ARG A 273 14.35 13.12 -2.03
N MET A 274 13.52 13.02 -3.06
CA MET A 274 13.48 11.83 -3.93
C MET A 274 14.85 11.59 -4.57
N SER A 275 15.45 12.63 -5.17
CA SER A 275 16.78 12.54 -5.76
C SER A 275 17.88 12.23 -4.75
N GLN A 276 17.78 12.71 -3.50
CA GLN A 276 18.74 12.35 -2.44
C GLN A 276 18.60 10.89 -1.99
N CYS A 277 17.37 10.38 -1.88
CA CYS A 277 17.11 8.99 -1.49
C CYS A 277 17.61 8.02 -2.56
N LEU A 278 17.31 8.29 -3.83
CA LEU A 278 17.83 7.52 -4.97
C LEU A 278 19.36 7.54 -5.01
N LYS A 279 19.98 8.72 -4.84
CA LYS A 279 21.46 8.83 -4.77
C LYS A 279 22.09 8.02 -3.63
N LYS A 280 21.43 7.93 -2.47
CA LYS A 280 21.92 7.12 -1.34
C LYS A 280 21.78 5.62 -1.64
N LEU A 281 20.69 5.22 -2.29
CA LEU A 281 20.47 3.85 -2.70
C LEU A 281 21.52 3.42 -3.74
N ASP A 282 21.75 4.22 -4.78
CA ASP A 282 22.76 3.96 -5.81
C ASP A 282 24.17 3.85 -5.21
N MET A 283 24.49 4.70 -4.23
CA MET A 283 25.77 4.66 -3.52
C MET A 283 25.93 3.40 -2.66
N PHE A 284 24.86 2.92 -2.03
CA PHE A 284 24.85 1.65 -1.29
C PHE A 284 25.06 0.46 -2.24
N HIS A 285 24.40 0.45 -3.40
CA HIS A 285 24.59 -0.59 -4.41
C HIS A 285 26.00 -0.58 -5.01
N ALA A 286 26.56 0.59 -5.34
CA ALA A 286 27.93 0.69 -5.83
C ALA A 286 28.96 0.21 -4.78
N SER A 287 28.72 0.49 -3.49
CA SER A 287 29.56 0.00 -2.40
C SER A 287 29.43 -1.52 -2.20
N ALA A 288 28.24 -2.09 -2.39
CA ALA A 288 28.00 -3.53 -2.27
C ALA A 288 28.52 -4.32 -3.49
N ALA A 289 28.53 -3.71 -4.67
CA ALA A 289 28.99 -4.31 -5.92
C ALA A 289 30.50 -4.15 -6.17
N GLY A 290 31.22 -3.45 -5.28
CA GLY A 290 32.67 -3.21 -5.43
C GLY A 290 33.04 -2.37 -6.66
N THR A 291 32.09 -1.65 -7.25
CA THR A 291 32.30 -0.88 -8.48
C THR A 291 32.75 0.56 -8.17
N PRO A 292 33.82 1.07 -8.83
CA PRO A 292 34.29 2.43 -8.56
C PRO A 292 33.24 3.46 -8.98
N SER A 293 33.00 4.44 -8.11
CA SER A 293 32.10 5.56 -8.36
C SER A 293 32.58 6.39 -9.56
N CYS A 294 31.86 6.33 -10.69
CA CYS A 294 32.05 7.24 -11.83
C CYS A 294 31.55 8.66 -11.48
N ARG A 295 32.28 9.36 -10.62
CA ARG A 295 31.85 10.66 -10.07
C ARG A 295 32.40 11.89 -10.80
N ASN A 296 33.40 11.74 -11.68
CA ASN A 296 34.22 12.88 -12.13
C ASN A 296 34.18 13.21 -13.63
N LYS A 297 33.20 12.75 -14.43
CA LYS A 297 33.22 13.03 -15.89
C LYS A 297 32.06 13.80 -16.52
N CYS A 298 30.93 14.09 -15.86
CA CYS A 298 29.86 14.85 -16.52
C CYS A 298 29.08 15.76 -15.55
N PRO A 299 29.02 17.09 -15.77
CA PRO A 299 28.14 18.00 -15.02
C PRO A 299 26.68 17.98 -15.50
N CYS A 300 26.36 17.22 -16.56
CA CYS A 300 25.04 17.18 -17.17
C CYS A 300 24.33 15.86 -16.88
N GLN A 301 23.08 15.93 -16.43
CA GLN A 301 22.13 14.85 -16.08
C GLN A 301 21.77 13.86 -17.22
N LEU A 302 22.60 13.70 -18.26
CA LEU A 302 22.27 12.94 -19.47
C LEU A 302 23.33 11.95 -19.96
N CYS A 303 24.40 11.68 -19.20
CA CYS A 303 25.33 10.60 -19.53
C CYS A 303 24.97 9.29 -18.82
N TRP A 304 23.93 8.62 -19.34
CA TRP A 304 23.76 7.18 -19.21
C TRP A 304 24.91 6.48 -19.96
N HIS A 305 26.00 6.15 -19.27
CA HIS A 305 27.11 5.42 -19.86
C HIS A 305 26.66 3.99 -20.24
N SER A 306 27.18 3.53 -21.36
CA SER A 306 26.89 2.33 -22.15
C SER A 306 26.60 1.00 -21.44
N GLU A 307 26.92 0.83 -20.16
CA GLU A 307 26.64 -0.41 -19.42
C GLU A 307 25.19 -0.50 -18.92
N CYS A 308 24.53 0.64 -18.68
CA CYS A 308 23.10 0.66 -18.33
C CYS A 308 22.17 0.68 -19.57
N LYS A 309 22.72 0.75 -20.79
CA LYS A 309 21.92 0.50 -22.00
C LYS A 309 21.29 -0.91 -21.94
N GLY A 310 21.92 -1.89 -21.30
CA GLY A 310 21.33 -3.22 -21.14
C GLY A 310 19.98 -3.25 -20.41
N LEU A 311 19.76 -2.40 -19.39
CA LEU A 311 18.48 -2.36 -18.67
C LEU A 311 17.43 -1.47 -19.33
N ALA A 312 17.84 -0.39 -20.03
CA ALA A 312 16.91 0.46 -20.77
C ALA A 312 16.49 -0.16 -22.12
N ILE A 313 17.36 -0.95 -22.76
CA ILE A 313 17.05 -1.70 -24.00
C ILE A 313 15.97 -2.77 -23.76
N ILE A 314 15.86 -3.32 -22.56
CA ILE A 314 14.75 -4.23 -22.20
C ILE A 314 13.39 -3.50 -22.25
N PHE A 315 13.37 -2.18 -22.02
CA PHE A 315 12.15 -1.43 -21.78
C PHE A 315 11.79 -0.37 -22.80
N VAL A 316 12.64 0.00 -23.76
CA VAL A 316 12.26 0.84 -24.92
C VAL A 316 13.11 0.40 -26.10
N HIS A 317 12.53 -0.42 -26.99
CA HIS A 317 13.06 -0.53 -28.35
C HIS A 317 12.47 0.64 -29.14
N PRO A 318 13.29 1.56 -29.68
CA PRO A 318 12.82 2.42 -30.75
C PRO A 318 12.63 1.55 -32.00
N GLU A 319 11.40 1.43 -32.48
CA GLU A 319 11.16 1.10 -33.89
C GLU A 319 11.74 2.24 -34.72
N GLU A 320 12.84 1.97 -35.43
CA GLU A 320 13.25 2.78 -36.57
C GLU A 320 12.27 2.48 -37.71
N GLU A 321 11.30 3.37 -37.93
CA GLU A 321 10.60 3.45 -39.22
C GLU A 321 11.42 4.34 -40.15
N GLY A 322 11.73 3.80 -41.34
CA GLY A 322 12.36 4.51 -42.46
C GLY A 322 11.39 5.30 -43.31
#